data_AF-A0A969SLX9-F1
#
_entry.id   AF-A0A969SLX9-F1
#
_cell.length_a   1.000
_cell.length_b   1.000
_cell.length_c   1.000
_cell.angle_alpha   90.00
_cell.angle_beta   90.00
_cell.angle_gamma   90.00
#
_symmetry.space_group_name_H-M   'P 1'
#
loop_
_entity.id
_entity.type
_entity.pdbx_description
1 polymer ?
#
loop_
_entity_poly.entity_id
_entity_poly.type
_entity_poly.pdbx_seq_one_letter_code
_entity_poly.pdbx_strand_id
1 'polypeptide(L)'
;MVKFRCVSNLGAEKLIAAEKEGEKIAVEIKSFLNPSAITDFHAALGQFLNYRTAIRAKEPERKLYLAVDIETYNDFFKLPFLQQQILEFQLKLVVYDTEIEEVVRWIS
;
A
#
# COMPACT_ATOMS: atom_id res chain seq x y z
N MET A 1 -13.89 8.51 14.15
CA MET A 1 -12.66 7.74 14.40
C MET A 1 -12.64 6.59 13.40
N VAL A 2 -11.56 6.43 12.62
CA VAL A 2 -11.41 5.28 11.70
C VAL A 2 -11.09 4.05 12.55
N LYS A 3 -11.85 2.97 12.39
CA LYS A 3 -11.61 1.74 13.16
C LYS A 3 -10.70 0.83 12.34
N PHE A 4 -9.45 0.69 12.78
CA PHE A 4 -8.50 -0.24 12.19
C PHE A 4 -8.67 -1.63 12.83
N ARG A 5 -8.70 -2.67 12.00
CA ARG A 5 -8.68 -4.07 12.42
C ARG A 5 -7.57 -4.78 11.65
N CYS A 6 -6.66 -5.44 12.36
CA CYS A 6 -5.69 -6.32 11.72
C CYS A 6 -6.43 -7.52 11.11
N VAL A 7 -6.22 -7.78 9.82
CA VAL A 7 -6.83 -8.91 9.10
C VAL A 7 -5.75 -9.86 8.64
N SER A 8 -4.89 -10.29 9.57
CA SER A 8 -3.92 -11.35 9.28
C SER A 8 -4.62 -12.70 9.24
N ASN A 9 -4.84 -13.24 8.03
CA ASN A 9 -5.09 -14.66 7.82
C ASN A 9 -4.47 -15.22 6.51
N LEU A 10 -3.41 -14.58 5.99
CA LEU A 10 -2.73 -15.02 4.75
C LEU A 10 -1.20 -15.11 4.85
N GLY A 11 -0.65 -15.17 6.07
CA GLY A 11 0.67 -15.78 6.29
C GLY A 11 1.92 -14.93 6.04
N ALA A 12 1.85 -13.69 5.56
CA ALA A 12 3.01 -12.81 5.53
C ALA A 12 2.62 -11.32 5.56
N GLU A 13 3.13 -10.62 6.56
CA GLU A 13 3.10 -9.15 6.74
C GLU A 13 1.76 -8.49 7.12
N LYS A 14 1.85 -7.31 7.76
CA LYS A 14 0.75 -6.63 8.48
C LYS A 14 -0.18 -5.89 7.52
N LEU A 15 -1.15 -6.62 6.96
CA LEU A 15 -2.28 -6.02 6.26
C LEU A 15 -3.28 -5.43 7.27
N ILE A 16 -3.42 -4.10 7.25
CA ILE A 16 -4.35 -3.37 8.12
C ILE A 16 -5.64 -3.10 7.35
N ALA A 17 -6.78 -3.55 7.87
CA ALA A 17 -8.07 -3.11 7.35
C ALA A 17 -8.57 -1.89 8.12
N ALA A 18 -9.18 -0.96 7.41
CA ALA A 18 -9.89 0.16 8.00
C ALA A 18 -11.25 0.35 7.34
N GLU A 19 -12.16 0.97 8.08
CA GLU A 19 -13.45 1.40 7.56
C GLU A 19 -13.81 2.78 8.13
N LYS A 20 -14.27 3.68 7.25
CA LYS A 20 -14.80 4.99 7.62
C LYS A 20 -15.96 5.33 6.68
N GLU A 21 -17.12 5.68 7.22
CA GLU A 21 -18.27 6.19 6.43
C GLU A 21 -18.68 5.27 5.27
N GLY A 22 -18.56 3.95 5.45
CA GLY A 22 -18.88 2.93 4.43
C GLY A 22 -17.74 2.65 3.44
N GLU A 23 -16.67 3.43 3.45
CA GLU A 23 -15.47 3.17 2.65
C GLU A 23 -14.56 2.18 3.39
N LYS A 24 -14.37 1.00 2.78
CA LYS A 24 -13.51 -0.06 3.29
C LYS A 24 -12.16 -0.01 2.58
N ILE A 25 -11.08 0.04 3.36
CA ILE A 25 -9.72 -0.02 2.85
C ILE A 25 -8.94 -1.17 3.48
N ALA A 26 -7.96 -1.67 2.74
CA ALA A 26 -6.86 -2.47 3.24
C ALA A 26 -5.56 -1.72 2.92
N VAL A 27 -4.64 -1.69 3.87
CA VAL A 27 -3.37 -0.97 3.77
C VAL A 27 -2.26 -1.94 4.11
N GLU A 28 -1.37 -2.18 3.15
CA GLU A 28 -0.13 -2.95 3.33
C GLU A 28 1.01 -1.98 3.59
N ILE A 29 1.66 -2.03 4.75
CA ILE A 29 2.76 -1.13 5.10
C ILE A 29 4.09 -1.73 4.66
N LYS A 30 4.89 -0.97 3.89
CA LYS A 30 6.26 -1.36 3.50
C LYS A 30 7.25 -0.25 3.84
N SER A 31 8.40 -0.66 4.36
CA SER A 31 9.45 0.25 4.84
C SER A 31 10.65 0.40 3.89
N PHE A 32 10.69 -0.34 2.77
CA PHE A 32 11.72 -0.23 1.72
C PHE A 32 13.18 -0.17 2.23
N LEU A 33 13.50 -0.95 3.27
CA LEU A 33 14.78 -0.88 3.99
C LEU A 33 15.92 -1.63 3.32
N ASN A 34 15.67 -2.39 2.24
CA ASN A 34 16.75 -3.09 1.57
C ASN A 34 17.64 -2.09 0.79
N PRO A 35 18.94 -2.38 0.64
CA PRO A 35 19.85 -1.55 -0.16
C PRO A 35 19.38 -1.33 -1.60
N SER A 36 18.48 -2.18 -2.09
CA SER A 36 17.86 -2.13 -3.40
C SER A 36 16.35 -1.94 -3.25
N ALA A 37 15.89 -0.68 -3.28
CA ALA A 37 14.47 -0.35 -3.24
C ALA A 37 13.67 -0.99 -4.39
N ILE A 38 14.32 -1.25 -5.53
CA ILE A 38 13.70 -1.94 -6.66
C ILE A 38 13.40 -3.43 -6.36
N THR A 39 14.25 -4.09 -5.58
CA THR A 39 13.99 -5.46 -5.13
C THR A 39 12.78 -5.51 -4.21
N ASP A 40 12.70 -4.57 -3.25
CA ASP A 40 11.53 -4.42 -2.37
C ASP A 40 10.26 -4.11 -3.15
N PHE A 41 10.36 -3.26 -4.16
CA PHE A 41 9.24 -2.94 -5.04
C PHE A 41 8.70 -4.16 -5.76
N HIS A 42 9.56 -5.00 -6.36
CA HIS A 42 9.11 -6.20 -7.05
C HIS A 42 8.39 -7.18 -6.11
N ALA A 43 8.90 -7.35 -4.90
CA ALA A 43 8.25 -8.17 -3.88
C ALA A 43 6.89 -7.57 -3.45
N ALA A 44 6.87 -6.26 -3.15
CA ALA A 44 5.65 -5.55 -2.74
C ALA A 44 4.59 -5.55 -3.84
N LEU A 45 4.98 -5.35 -5.10
CA LEU A 45 4.09 -5.41 -6.26
C LEU A 45 3.47 -6.81 -6.40
N GLY A 46 4.29 -7.87 -6.34
CA GLY A 46 3.78 -9.24 -6.41
C GLY A 46 2.75 -9.54 -5.31
N GLN A 47 3.06 -9.17 -4.07
CA GLN A 47 2.13 -9.32 -2.94
C GLN A 47 0.86 -8.48 -3.12
N PHE A 48 0.99 -7.22 -3.56
CA PHE A 48 -0.14 -6.34 -3.81
C PHE A 48 -1.11 -6.94 -4.84
N LEU A 49 -0.59 -7.49 -5.95
CA LEU A 49 -1.41 -8.11 -6.99
C LEU A 49 -2.14 -9.37 -6.48
N ASN A 50 -1.46 -10.19 -5.66
CA ASN A 50 -2.06 -11.37 -5.04
C ASN A 50 -3.19 -10.98 -4.07
N TYR A 51 -2.94 -10.01 -3.19
CA TYR A 51 -3.95 -9.54 -2.24
C TYR A 51 -5.12 -8.85 -2.93
N ARG A 52 -4.87 -8.03 -3.95
CA ARG A 52 -5.92 -7.41 -4.76
C ARG A 52 -6.85 -8.46 -5.37
N THR A 53 -6.28 -9.55 -5.88
CA THR A 53 -7.07 -10.66 -6.44
C THR A 53 -7.92 -11.34 -5.36
N ALA A 54 -7.34 -11.64 -4.20
CA ALA A 54 -8.06 -12.27 -3.08
C ALA A 54 -9.17 -11.38 -2.50
N ILE A 55 -8.89 -10.07 -2.33
CA ILE A 55 -9.86 -9.08 -1.85
C ILE A 55 -11.00 -8.93 -2.84
N ARG A 56 -10.72 -8.80 -4.13
CA ARG A 56 -11.77 -8.70 -5.17
C ARG A 56 -12.75 -9.88 -5.15
N ALA A 57 -12.27 -11.07 -4.78
CA ALA A 57 -13.10 -12.27 -4.69
C ALA A 57 -13.97 -12.33 -3.41
N LYS A 58 -13.57 -11.67 -2.32
CA LYS A 58 -14.22 -11.78 -1.00
C LYS A 58 -14.96 -10.52 -0.55
N GLU A 59 -14.36 -9.36 -0.79
CA GLU A 59 -14.82 -8.02 -0.40
C GLU A 59 -14.51 -7.04 -1.55
N PRO A 60 -15.20 -7.13 -2.70
CA PRO A 60 -14.90 -6.34 -3.90
C PRO A 60 -14.97 -4.83 -3.70
N GLU A 61 -15.71 -4.36 -2.70
CA GLU A 61 -15.81 -2.97 -2.31
C GLU A 61 -14.56 -2.46 -1.56
N ARG A 62 -13.72 -3.37 -1.02
CA ARG A 62 -12.55 -2.99 -0.23
C ARG A 62 -11.38 -2.61 -1.15
N LYS A 63 -10.92 -1.37 -1.01
CA LYS A 63 -9.79 -0.84 -1.79
C LYS A 63 -8.47 -1.17 -1.11
N LEU A 64 -7.55 -1.82 -1.83
CA LEU A 64 -6.19 -2.09 -1.34
C LEU A 64 -5.26 -0.92 -1.67
N TYR A 65 -4.48 -0.49 -0.69
CA TYR A 65 -3.44 0.53 -0.79
C TYR A 65 -2.10 -0.02 -0.30
N LEU A 66 -1.02 0.44 -0.91
CA LEU A 66 0.34 0.26 -0.43
C LEU A 66 0.77 1.53 0.33
N ALA A 67 1.13 1.38 1.61
CA ALA A 67 1.65 2.48 2.42
C ALA A 67 3.16 2.57 2.25
N VAL A 68 3.64 3.78 1.96
CA VAL A 68 5.05 4.11 1.80
C VAL A 68 5.35 5.40 2.55
N ASP A 69 6.52 5.51 3.15
CA ASP A 69 6.93 6.75 3.79
C ASP A 69 7.24 7.85 2.75
N ILE A 70 7.22 9.10 3.19
CA ILE A 70 7.37 10.27 2.32
C ILE A 70 8.76 10.35 1.67
N GLU A 71 9.81 9.90 2.34
CA GLU A 71 11.18 9.88 1.82
C GLU A 71 11.27 8.89 0.65
N THR A 72 10.86 7.63 0.88
CA THR A 72 10.77 6.59 -0.15
C THR A 72 9.90 7.03 -1.33
N TYR A 73 8.78 7.70 -1.07
CA TYR A 73 7.94 8.20 -2.16
C TYR A 73 8.67 9.22 -3.03
N ASN A 74 9.36 10.17 -2.41
CA ASN A 74 10.05 11.24 -3.10
C ASN A 74 11.29 10.75 -3.86
N ASP A 75 12.04 9.83 -3.28
CA ASP A 75 13.33 9.39 -3.81
C ASP A 75 13.18 8.26 -4.83
N PHE A 76 12.21 7.36 -4.64
CA PHE A 76 12.07 6.15 -5.44
C PHE A 76 10.79 6.13 -6.28
N PHE A 77 9.62 6.38 -5.68
CA PHE A 77 8.36 6.25 -6.43
C PHE A 77 8.15 7.35 -7.47
N LYS A 78 8.80 8.52 -7.35
CA LYS A 78 8.77 9.57 -8.37
C LYS A 78 9.61 9.27 -9.62
N LEU A 79 10.44 8.23 -9.60
CA LEU A 79 11.22 7.85 -10.77
C LEU A 79 10.29 7.52 -11.94
N PRO A 80 10.60 7.95 -13.19
CA PRO A 80 9.72 7.78 -14.34
C PRO A 80 9.25 6.33 -14.55
N PHE A 81 10.17 5.38 -14.38
CA PHE A 81 9.85 3.96 -14.46
C PHE A 81 8.81 3.53 -13.42
N LEU A 82 8.95 3.94 -12.16
CA LEU A 82 8.01 3.57 -11.10
C LEU A 82 6.65 4.26 -11.30
N GLN A 83 6.63 5.51 -11.76
CA GLN A 83 5.40 6.20 -12.13
C GLN A 83 4.64 5.44 -13.24
N GLN A 84 5.36 4.92 -14.25
CA GLN A 84 4.75 4.07 -15.27
C GLN A 84 4.18 2.77 -14.67
N GLN A 85 4.91 2.11 -13.77
CA GLN A 85 4.41 0.89 -13.11
C GLN A 85 3.17 1.17 -12.23
N ILE A 86 3.14 2.30 -11.51
CA ILE A 86 1.98 2.71 -10.72
C ILE A 86 0.74 2.85 -11.61
N LEU A 87 0.88 3.52 -12.75
CA LEU A 87 -0.21 3.73 -13.70
C LEU A 87 -0.65 2.41 -14.36
N GLU A 88 0.28 1.64 -14.91
CA GLU A 88 0.05 0.35 -15.58
C GLU A 88 -0.72 -0.61 -14.67
N PHE A 89 -0.25 -0.76 -13.43
CA PHE A 89 -0.84 -1.70 -12.49
C PHE A 89 -1.95 -1.10 -11.63
N GLN A 90 -2.28 0.19 -11.79
CA GLN A 90 -3.27 0.90 -10.98
C GLN A 90 -2.98 0.73 -9.47
N LEU A 91 -1.73 0.97 -9.10
CA LEU A 91 -1.30 0.89 -7.71
C LEU A 91 -1.82 2.09 -6.94
N LYS A 92 -2.60 1.81 -5.89
CA LYS A 92 -3.05 2.86 -4.98
C LYS A 92 -2.04 3.00 -3.86
N LEU A 93 -1.59 4.23 -3.62
CA LEU A 93 -0.58 4.52 -2.60
C LEU A 93 -1.17 5.37 -1.48
N VAL A 94 -0.70 5.10 -0.26
CA VAL A 94 -0.83 5.98 0.89
C VAL A 94 0.56 6.43 1.26
N VAL A 95 0.82 7.72 1.18
CA VAL A 95 2.09 8.28 1.62
C VAL A 95 1.91 8.80 3.04
N TYR A 96 2.74 8.31 3.96
CA TYR A 96 2.75 8.76 5.34
C TYR A 96 4.09 9.40 5.71
N ASP A 97 4.07 10.26 6.71
CA ASP A 97 5.27 10.90 7.26
C ASP A 97 5.54 10.29 8.64
N THR A 98 6.75 9.77 8.82
CA THR A 98 7.18 9.10 10.06
C THR A 98 7.46 10.08 11.20
N GLU A 99 7.80 11.33 10.89
CA GLU A 99 8.15 12.34 11.89
C GLU A 99 6.91 12.90 12.58
N ILE A 100 5.83 13.09 11.82
CA ILE A 100 4.55 13.62 12.33
C ILE A 100 3.48 12.54 12.52
N GLU A 101 3.76 11.29 12.18
CA GLU A 101 2.85 10.13 12.27
C GLU A 101 1.51 10.30 11.54
N GLU A 102 1.51 11.01 10.40
CA GLU A 102 0.29 11.33 9.64
C GLU A 102 0.33 10.84 8.18
N VAL A 103 -0.85 10.56 7.63
CA VAL A 103 -1.01 10.33 6.19
C VAL A 103 -1.00 11.68 5.47
N VAL A 104 0.00 11.91 4.64
CA VAL A 104 0.20 13.17 3.91
C VAL A 104 -0.38 13.14 2.50
N ARG A 105 -0.58 11.96 1.91
CA ARG A 105 -1.14 11.83 0.56
C ARG A 105 -1.85 10.51 0.30
N TRP A 106 -2.92 10.58 -0.47
CA TRP A 106 -3.58 9.43 -1.09
C TRP A 106 -3.43 9.53 -2.61
N ILE A 107 -3.00 8.45 -3.26
CA ILE A 107 -2.85 8.35 -4.71
C ILE A 107 -3.68 7.16 -5.18
N SER A 108 -4.54 7.37 -6.17
CA SER A 108 -5.56 6.41 -6.61
C SER A 108 -5.69 6.33 -8.11
#